data_AF-A0AAE7M539-F1
#
_entry.id   AF-A0AAE7M539-F1
#
_cell.length_a   1.000
_cell.length_b   1.000
_cell.length_c   1.000
_cell.angle_alpha   90.00
_cell.angle_beta   90.00
_cell.angle_gamma   90.00
#
_symmetry.space_group_name_H-M   'P 1'
#
loop_
_entity.id
_entity.type
_entity.pdbx_description
1 polymer ?
#
loop_
_entity_poly.entity_id
_entity_poly.type
_entity_poly.pdbx_seq_one_letter_code
_entity_poly.pdbx_strand_id
1 'polypeptide(L)'
;MPRLPLIPAAAALLQVLIGLEGAAMAEMVAVPVPSPYSYDDASVRPIVLSGRRDRYLEFVGHTVIKWPAIPARLNQGNPGTVRCERNRCWRDGYVAPSFTGGTPAGSTRSFFTYRLDCQDRTFDRLGDVRIPRSVPKGWQPVTNDPTALAVANRFCPGHAASR
;
A
#
# COMPACT_ATOMS: atom_id res chain seq x y z
N MET A 1 -61.14 37.24 59.85
CA MET A 1 -59.81 36.83 60.36
C MET A 1 -58.86 36.62 59.19
N PRO A 2 -57.54 36.82 59.37
CA PRO A 2 -56.63 37.41 58.39
C PRO A 2 -55.65 36.45 57.70
N ARG A 3 -54.97 36.97 56.66
CA ARG A 3 -53.59 36.68 56.14
C ARG A 3 -53.27 35.32 55.46
N LEU A 4 -53.18 35.38 54.12
CA LEU A 4 -52.04 35.09 53.19
C LEU A 4 -50.66 34.78 53.84
N PRO A 5 -49.62 34.22 53.15
CA PRO A 5 -49.33 34.14 51.68
C PRO A 5 -48.76 32.75 51.24
N LEU A 6 -48.33 32.39 50.02
CA LEU A 6 -47.36 32.97 49.08
C LEU A 6 -47.58 32.46 47.63
N ILE A 7 -47.69 33.42 46.72
CA ILE A 7 -47.23 33.44 45.30
C ILE A 7 -45.66 33.59 45.35
N PRO A 8 -44.79 33.45 44.30
CA PRO A 8 -44.98 33.35 42.84
C PRO A 8 -44.06 32.35 42.07
N ALA A 9 -44.36 32.22 40.77
CA ALA A 9 -43.47 32.31 39.58
C ALA A 9 -42.16 31.47 39.52
N ALA A 10 -41.68 31.00 38.39
CA ALA A 10 -41.80 31.49 37.03
C ALA A 10 -41.31 30.39 36.06
N ALA A 11 -41.78 30.48 34.80
CA ALA A 11 -40.99 30.45 33.55
C ALA A 11 -39.93 29.34 33.36
N ALA A 12 -39.74 28.73 32.19
CA ALA A 12 -40.28 28.89 30.85
C ALA A 12 -39.60 27.81 29.99
N LEU A 13 -40.28 27.42 28.90
CA LEU A 13 -39.75 27.12 27.55
C LEU A 13 -38.32 26.54 27.42
N LEU A 14 -38.16 25.45 26.66
CA LEU A 14 -37.77 25.49 25.23
C LEU A 14 -37.44 24.07 24.70
N GLN A 15 -38.13 23.68 23.61
CA GLN A 15 -37.67 22.97 22.38
C GLN A 15 -36.58 21.86 22.51
N VAL A 16 -36.67 20.71 21.84
CA VAL A 16 -36.50 20.57 20.38
C VAL A 16 -36.80 19.12 19.97
N LEU A 17 -37.56 18.94 18.89
CA LEU A 17 -37.65 17.76 18.03
C LEU A 17 -36.42 17.69 17.11
N ILE A 18 -35.52 16.71 17.25
CA ILE A 18 -34.64 16.15 16.18
C ILE A 18 -34.30 14.73 16.67
N GLY A 19 -34.70 13.63 16.04
CA GLY A 19 -34.38 13.26 14.66
C GLY A 19 -33.06 12.46 14.63
N LEU A 20 -33.04 11.38 13.85
CA LEU A 20 -31.91 10.53 13.47
C LEU A 20 -31.57 9.34 14.39
N GLU A 21 -32.09 8.19 13.96
CA GLU A 21 -31.25 7.11 13.43
C GLU A 21 -29.94 6.90 14.21
N GLY A 22 -30.02 6.07 15.24
CA GLY A 22 -28.86 5.47 15.87
C GLY A 22 -28.12 4.64 14.82
N ALA A 23 -27.16 5.29 14.16
CA ALA A 23 -26.16 4.69 13.32
C ALA A 23 -25.61 3.48 14.06
N ALA A 24 -25.78 2.30 13.45
CA ALA A 24 -24.98 1.14 13.78
C ALA A 24 -23.52 1.54 13.61
N MET A 25 -22.90 1.94 14.71
CA MET A 25 -21.47 2.18 14.78
C MET A 25 -20.82 0.86 14.39
N ALA A 26 -20.30 0.81 13.18
CA ALA A 26 -19.35 -0.21 12.78
C ALA A 26 -18.31 -0.27 13.89
N GLU A 27 -18.26 -1.40 14.58
CA GLU A 27 -17.29 -1.66 15.62
C GLU A 27 -15.90 -1.50 14.99
N MET A 28 -15.30 -0.33 15.19
CA MET A 28 -13.91 -0.10 14.82
C MET A 28 -13.12 -1.03 15.72
N VAL A 29 -12.71 -2.17 15.16
CA VAL A 29 -11.69 -3.03 15.74
C VAL A 29 -10.43 -2.17 15.86
N ALA A 30 -10.22 -1.61 17.04
CA ALA A 30 -9.05 -0.81 17.38
C ALA A 30 -7.84 -1.75 17.41
N VAL A 31 -7.13 -1.82 16.28
CA VAL A 31 -5.86 -2.53 16.20
C VAL A 31 -4.85 -1.72 17.01
N PRO A 32 -4.18 -2.29 18.03
CA PRO A 32 -3.21 -1.57 18.83
C PRO A 32 -2.05 -1.09 17.95
N VAL A 33 -1.84 0.23 17.96
CA VAL A 33 -0.64 0.88 17.46
C VAL A 33 0.56 0.34 18.27
N PRO A 34 1.69 0.01 17.64
CA PRO A 34 2.08 0.40 16.29
C PRO A 34 1.82 -0.66 15.22
N SER A 35 0.87 -0.34 14.33
CA SER A 35 0.87 -0.92 12.98
C SER A 35 2.17 -0.51 12.29
N PRO A 36 2.89 -1.42 11.63
CA PRO A 36 4.07 -1.07 10.86
C PRO A 36 3.72 -0.34 9.55
N TYR A 37 2.43 -0.09 9.29
CA TYR A 37 1.88 0.66 8.17
C TYR A 37 1.11 1.87 8.71
N SER A 38 1.42 3.06 8.21
CA SER A 38 0.73 4.30 8.55
C SER A 38 0.86 5.33 7.42
N TYR A 39 0.05 6.39 7.46
CA TYR A 39 0.18 7.53 6.56
C TYR A 39 -0.17 8.82 7.30
N ASP A 40 0.30 9.94 6.76
CA ASP A 40 -0.02 11.27 7.29
C ASP A 40 -1.25 11.82 6.56
N ASP A 41 -2.41 11.85 7.24
CA ASP A 41 -3.66 12.41 6.74
C ASP A 41 -3.49 13.84 6.19
N ALA A 42 -2.67 14.67 6.84
CA ALA A 42 -2.46 16.06 6.45
C ALA A 42 -1.61 16.20 5.18
N SER A 43 -0.87 15.14 4.81
CA SER A 43 -0.06 15.11 3.59
C SER A 43 -0.86 14.75 2.34
N VAL A 44 -2.10 14.26 2.49
CA VAL A 44 -2.93 13.81 1.37
C VAL A 44 -3.40 15.01 0.56
N ARG A 45 -3.00 15.07 -0.71
CA ARG A 45 -3.36 16.16 -1.63
C ARG A 45 -3.61 15.67 -3.06
N PRO A 46 -4.53 16.27 -3.81
CA PRO A 46 -4.65 16.01 -5.24
C PRO A 46 -3.42 16.52 -6.00
N ILE A 47 -3.02 15.78 -7.02
CA ILE A 47 -1.92 16.16 -7.92
C ILE A 47 -2.33 16.02 -9.39
N VAL A 48 -1.66 16.79 -10.25
CA VAL A 48 -1.83 16.68 -11.70
C VAL A 48 -0.76 15.77 -12.27
N LEU A 49 -1.17 14.66 -12.87
CA LEU A 49 -0.31 13.82 -13.71
C LEU A 49 -0.95 13.67 -15.09
N SER A 50 -0.13 13.74 -16.14
CA SER A 50 -0.59 13.63 -17.53
C SER A 50 -1.76 14.56 -17.87
N GLY A 51 -1.81 15.75 -17.26
CA GLY A 51 -2.86 16.75 -17.48
C GLY A 51 -4.20 16.49 -16.76
N ARG A 52 -4.34 15.45 -15.94
CA ARG A 52 -5.57 15.15 -15.18
C ARG A 52 -5.43 15.57 -13.72
N ARG A 53 -6.32 16.44 -13.24
CA ARG A 53 -6.23 17.12 -11.93
C ARG A 53 -6.90 16.38 -10.75
N ASP A 54 -7.88 15.52 -11.03
CA ASP A 54 -8.72 14.87 -10.00
C ASP A 54 -8.64 13.34 -9.99
N ARG A 55 -7.67 12.77 -10.73
CA ARG A 55 -7.44 11.32 -10.80
C ARG A 55 -6.44 10.84 -9.77
N TYR A 56 -5.49 11.71 -9.39
CA TYR A 56 -4.31 11.31 -8.66
C TYR A 56 -4.21 12.01 -7.31
N LEU A 57 -3.76 11.25 -6.30
CA LEU A 57 -3.42 11.77 -4.98
C LEU A 57 -1.93 11.59 -4.72
N GLU A 58 -1.34 12.47 -3.93
CA GLU A 58 -0.01 12.31 -3.35
C GLU A 58 -0.10 12.37 -1.83
N PHE A 59 0.66 11.53 -1.13
CA PHE A 59 0.71 11.51 0.33
C PHE A 59 2.02 10.88 0.83
N VAL A 60 2.34 11.09 2.10
CA VAL A 60 3.47 10.45 2.78
C VAL A 60 2.98 9.25 3.59
N GLY A 61 3.61 8.10 3.37
CA GLY A 61 3.23 6.84 4.00
C GLY A 61 4.44 6.09 4.55
N HIS A 62 4.27 5.42 5.68
CA HIS A 62 5.19 4.43 6.21
C HIS A 62 4.73 3.03 5.80
N THR A 63 5.65 2.22 5.26
CA THR A 63 5.36 0.83 4.89
C THR A 63 6.55 -0.07 5.15
N VAL A 64 6.26 -1.37 5.26
CA VAL A 64 7.26 -2.43 5.34
C VAL A 64 7.25 -3.22 4.05
N ILE A 65 8.35 -3.12 3.31
CA ILE A 65 8.58 -3.91 2.10
C ILE A 65 9.32 -5.17 2.52
N LYS A 66 8.75 -6.34 2.23
CA LYS A 66 9.36 -7.66 2.48
C LYS A 66 9.63 -8.37 1.16
N TRP A 67 10.71 -9.13 1.09
CA TRP A 67 11.01 -9.98 -0.07
C TRP A 67 11.51 -11.36 0.37
N PRO A 68 11.09 -12.43 -0.32
CA PRO A 68 11.57 -13.78 -0.04
C PRO A 68 13.02 -13.96 -0.51
N ALA A 69 13.68 -14.98 0.04
CA ALA A 69 14.98 -15.40 -0.48
C ALA A 69 14.83 -16.01 -1.88
N ILE A 70 15.75 -15.67 -2.78
CA ILE A 70 15.93 -16.35 -4.06
C ILE A 70 17.15 -17.25 -3.90
N PRO A 71 17.00 -18.59 -3.95
CA PRO A 71 18.14 -19.49 -3.76
C PRO A 71 19.14 -19.33 -4.90
N ALA A 72 20.43 -19.46 -4.56
CA ALA A 72 21.47 -19.57 -5.56
C ALA A 72 21.27 -20.83 -6.39
N ARG A 73 21.60 -20.78 -7.68
CA ARG A 73 21.49 -21.92 -8.59
C ARG A 73 22.85 -22.22 -9.19
N LEU A 74 23.27 -23.47 -9.06
CA LEU A 74 24.42 -24.00 -9.78
C LEU A 74 23.90 -24.83 -10.95
N ASN A 75 24.25 -24.41 -12.17
CA ASN A 75 24.21 -25.29 -13.32
C ASN A 75 25.59 -25.96 -13.40
N GLN A 76 25.65 -27.28 -13.20
CA GLN A 76 26.91 -28.02 -13.31
C GLN A 76 27.42 -28.11 -14.77
N GLY A 77 26.59 -27.71 -15.74
CA GLY A 77 26.92 -27.77 -17.15
C GLY A 77 26.91 -29.20 -17.67
N ASN A 78 27.55 -29.39 -18.82
CA ASN A 78 27.78 -30.67 -19.45
C ASN A 78 29.22 -30.69 -19.97
N PRO A 79 30.07 -31.64 -19.55
CA PRO A 79 31.45 -31.71 -20.04
C PRO A 79 31.54 -31.97 -21.55
N GLY A 80 30.45 -32.38 -22.21
CA GLY A 80 30.41 -32.72 -23.63
C GLY A 80 31.20 -33.98 -23.94
N THR A 81 31.22 -34.34 -25.21
CA THR A 81 31.99 -35.49 -25.72
C THR A 81 33.08 -34.99 -26.65
N VAL A 82 34.32 -35.40 -26.41
CA VAL A 82 35.43 -35.11 -27.32
C VAL A 82 35.38 -36.10 -28.48
N ARG A 83 35.36 -35.57 -29.71
CA ARG A 83 35.47 -36.35 -30.94
C ARG A 83 36.72 -35.90 -31.68
N CYS A 84 37.45 -36.87 -32.21
CA CYS A 84 38.65 -36.63 -33.00
C CYS A 84 38.51 -37.29 -34.35
N GLU A 85 38.85 -36.57 -35.41
CA GLU A 85 38.82 -37.05 -36.78
C GLU A 85 40.08 -36.57 -37.50
N ARG A 86 40.89 -37.54 -37.98
CA ARG A 86 42.24 -37.33 -38.50
C ARG A 86 43.11 -36.56 -37.49
N ASN A 87 43.52 -35.33 -37.83
CA ASN A 87 44.39 -34.48 -37.00
C ASN A 87 43.63 -33.34 -36.31
N ARG A 88 42.29 -33.40 -36.20
CA ARG A 88 41.47 -32.39 -35.52
C ARG A 88 40.60 -33.04 -34.46
N CYS A 89 40.50 -32.40 -33.30
CA CYS A 89 39.56 -32.77 -32.26
C CYS A 89 38.65 -31.57 -31.96
N TRP A 90 37.39 -31.86 -31.69
CA TRP A 90 36.43 -30.88 -31.20
C TRP A 90 35.57 -31.50 -30.10
N ARG A 91 34.85 -30.66 -29.37
CA ARG A 91 34.03 -31.09 -28.24
C ARG A 91 32.58 -30.74 -28.53
N ASP A 92 31.77 -31.77 -28.69
CA ASP A 92 30.34 -31.64 -28.97
C ASP A 92 29.55 -31.62 -27.66
N GLY A 93 28.53 -30.77 -27.58
CA GLY A 93 27.61 -30.72 -26.43
C GLY A 93 28.22 -30.16 -25.14
N TYR A 94 29.36 -29.48 -25.21
CA TYR A 94 29.93 -28.81 -24.04
C TYR A 94 29.05 -27.63 -23.61
N VAL A 95 28.63 -27.65 -22.34
CA VAL A 95 27.97 -26.54 -21.66
C VAL A 95 28.80 -26.22 -20.42
N ALA A 96 29.36 -25.01 -20.35
CA ALA A 96 30.15 -24.62 -19.19
C ALA A 96 29.29 -24.60 -17.92
N PRO A 97 29.84 -25.01 -16.76
CA PRO A 97 29.17 -24.79 -15.49
C PRO A 97 28.94 -23.29 -15.28
N SER A 98 27.79 -22.93 -14.71
CA SER A 98 27.45 -21.55 -14.40
C SER A 98 26.81 -21.43 -13.04
N PHE A 99 27.13 -20.35 -12.33
CA PHE A 99 26.57 -20.04 -11.03
C PHE A 99 25.74 -18.77 -11.13
N THR A 100 24.48 -18.87 -10.70
CA THR A 100 23.59 -17.71 -10.54
C THR A 100 23.45 -17.44 -9.05
N GLY A 101 23.97 -16.30 -8.60
CA GLY A 101 23.87 -15.87 -7.20
C GLY A 101 22.42 -15.70 -6.75
N GLY A 102 22.15 -16.03 -5.51
CA GLY A 102 20.86 -15.82 -4.86
C GLY A 102 20.74 -14.44 -4.21
N THR A 103 19.54 -14.10 -3.74
CA THR A 103 19.31 -12.93 -2.88
C THR A 103 18.77 -13.39 -1.53
N PRO A 104 19.31 -12.90 -0.39
CA PRO A 104 18.76 -13.25 0.91
C PRO A 104 17.35 -12.68 1.09
N ALA A 105 16.55 -13.34 1.93
CA ALA A 105 15.29 -12.78 2.41
C ALA A 105 15.56 -11.50 3.20
N GLY A 106 14.61 -10.58 3.22
CA GLY A 106 14.78 -9.33 3.96
C GLY A 106 13.52 -8.49 4.05
N SER A 107 13.65 -7.40 4.81
CA SER A 107 12.62 -6.37 4.89
C SER A 107 13.25 -5.00 5.12
N THR A 108 12.62 -3.96 4.59
CA THR A 108 12.93 -2.57 4.93
C THR A 108 11.68 -1.84 5.42
N ARG A 109 11.85 -0.94 6.39
CA ARG A 109 10.79 -0.06 6.93
C ARG A 109 11.19 1.38 6.67
N SER A 110 10.37 2.13 5.96
CA SER A 110 10.71 3.51 5.60
C SER A 110 9.46 4.32 5.30
N PHE A 111 9.62 5.64 5.37
CA PHE A 111 8.65 6.58 4.81
C PHE A 111 8.90 6.78 3.32
N PHE A 112 7.83 6.84 2.54
CA PHE A 112 7.84 7.08 1.11
C PHE A 112 6.81 8.15 0.77
N THR A 113 7.06 8.86 -0.32
CA THR A 113 6.02 9.66 -0.98
C THR A 113 5.29 8.74 -1.95
N TYR A 114 3.98 8.61 -1.79
CA TYR A 114 3.13 7.80 -2.65
C TYR A 114 2.46 8.69 -3.68
N ARG A 115 2.36 8.19 -4.91
CA ARG A 115 1.40 8.68 -5.90
C ARG A 115 0.34 7.61 -6.08
N LEU A 116 -0.92 7.99 -5.93
CA LEU A 116 -2.06 7.10 -6.01
C LEU A 116 -2.90 7.47 -7.23
N ASP A 117 -3.34 6.49 -7.98
CA ASP A 117 -4.33 6.64 -9.04
C ASP A 117 -5.66 6.10 -8.53
N CYS A 118 -6.61 7.00 -8.29
CA CYS A 118 -7.91 6.63 -7.74
C CYS A 118 -8.80 5.89 -8.73
N GLN A 119 -8.60 6.11 -10.03
CA GLN A 119 -9.41 5.49 -11.07
C GLN A 119 -8.97 4.05 -11.30
N ASP A 120 -7.67 3.84 -11.54
CA ASP A 120 -7.13 2.51 -11.83
C ASP A 120 -6.79 1.72 -10.56
N ARG A 121 -6.94 2.34 -9.38
CA ARG A 121 -6.58 1.78 -8.08
C ARG A 121 -5.15 1.24 -8.07
N THR A 122 -4.23 2.06 -8.57
CA THR A 122 -2.80 1.77 -8.55
C THR A 122 -2.05 2.81 -7.73
N PHE A 123 -0.82 2.49 -7.33
CA PHE A 123 0.06 3.40 -6.62
C PHE A 123 1.50 3.23 -7.09
N ASP A 124 2.29 4.30 -6.98
CA ASP A 124 3.73 4.29 -7.12
C ASP A 124 4.38 4.84 -5.86
N ARG A 125 5.52 4.29 -5.47
CA ARG A 125 6.31 4.73 -4.31
C ARG A 125 7.54 5.47 -4.81
N LEU A 126 7.65 6.72 -4.39
CA LEU A 126 8.81 7.57 -4.64
C LEU A 126 9.71 7.55 -3.39
N GLY A 127 10.99 7.28 -3.62
CA GLY A 127 12.03 7.28 -2.60
C GLY A 127 13.23 6.43 -3.04
N ASP A 128 14.43 6.91 -2.74
CA ASP A 128 15.70 6.25 -3.11
C ASP A 128 16.08 5.11 -2.17
N VAL A 129 15.12 4.24 -1.83
CA VAL A 129 15.42 3.05 -1.04
C VAL A 129 15.97 1.97 -1.98
N ARG A 130 17.21 1.54 -1.72
CA ARG A 130 17.83 0.41 -2.42
C ARG A 130 17.12 -0.90 -2.04
N ILE A 131 16.05 -1.21 -2.77
CA ILE A 131 15.35 -2.51 -2.73
C ILE A 131 15.92 -3.46 -3.79
N PRO A 132 15.94 -4.79 -3.53
CA PRO A 132 16.34 -5.78 -4.53
C PRO A 132 15.51 -5.66 -5.81
N ARG A 133 16.08 -6.07 -6.96
CA ARG A 133 15.38 -6.07 -8.25
C ARG A 133 14.10 -6.94 -8.27
N SER A 134 13.97 -7.88 -7.34
CA SER A 134 12.79 -8.74 -7.21
C SER A 134 11.56 -8.00 -6.66
N VAL A 135 11.73 -6.82 -6.05
CA VAL A 135 10.62 -6.00 -5.60
C VAL A 135 10.11 -5.17 -6.78
N PRO A 136 8.82 -5.28 -7.15
CA PRO A 136 8.26 -4.50 -8.24
C PRO A 136 8.40 -2.99 -7.97
N LYS A 137 8.70 -2.23 -9.03
CA LYS A 137 8.82 -0.76 -9.03
C LYS A 137 7.81 -0.16 -10.01
N GLY A 138 7.46 1.11 -9.81
CA GLY A 138 6.45 1.81 -10.60
C GLY A 138 5.03 1.49 -10.14
N TRP A 139 4.06 1.88 -10.96
CA TRP A 139 2.63 1.71 -10.69
C TRP A 139 2.25 0.25 -10.43
N GLN A 140 1.67 0.00 -9.26
CA GLN A 140 1.27 -1.31 -8.74
C GLN A 140 -0.17 -1.25 -8.22
N PRO A 141 -0.91 -2.36 -8.23
CA PRO A 141 -2.23 -2.43 -7.61
C PRO A 141 -2.17 -2.05 -6.12
N VAL A 142 -3.11 -1.23 -5.65
CA VAL A 142 -3.17 -0.81 -4.22
C VAL A 142 -3.26 -1.98 -3.24
N THR A 143 -3.73 -3.15 -3.68
CA THR A 143 -3.75 -4.38 -2.87
C THR A 143 -2.35 -4.88 -2.48
N ASN A 144 -1.30 -4.41 -3.14
CA ASN A 144 0.08 -4.82 -2.85
C ASN A 144 0.70 -4.04 -1.67
N ASP A 145 0.06 -2.96 -1.19
CA ASP A 145 0.56 -2.15 -0.07
C ASP A 145 -0.62 -1.71 0.83
N PRO A 146 -0.66 -2.16 2.10
CA PRO A 146 -1.73 -1.83 3.03
C PRO A 146 -1.93 -0.32 3.24
N THR A 147 -0.85 0.47 3.19
CA THR A 147 -0.90 1.92 3.33
C THR A 147 -1.59 2.55 2.12
N ALA A 148 -1.23 2.13 0.90
CA ALA A 148 -1.88 2.59 -0.33
C ALA A 148 -3.36 2.19 -0.39
N LEU A 149 -3.69 0.96 0.03
CA LEU A 149 -5.07 0.48 0.09
C LEU A 149 -5.92 1.31 1.07
N ALA A 150 -5.38 1.63 2.25
CA ALA A 150 -6.07 2.42 3.26
C ALA A 150 -6.40 3.83 2.73
N VAL A 151 -5.43 4.51 2.11
CA VAL A 151 -5.67 5.83 1.52
C VAL A 151 -6.64 5.76 0.35
N ALA A 152 -6.52 4.75 -0.52
CA ALA A 152 -7.46 4.56 -1.63
C ALA A 152 -8.90 4.37 -1.17
N ASN A 153 -9.13 3.57 -0.12
CA ASN A 153 -10.47 3.35 0.40
C ASN A 153 -11.08 4.59 1.06
N ARG A 154 -10.26 5.46 1.64
CA ARG A 154 -10.72 6.62 2.40
C ARG A 154 -10.88 7.88 1.55
N PHE A 155 -9.95 8.13 0.62
CA PHE A 155 -9.85 9.41 -0.08
C PHE A 155 -10.17 9.34 -1.56
N CYS A 156 -10.17 8.16 -2.18
CA CYS A 156 -10.61 8.08 -3.56
C CYS A 156 -12.13 8.18 -3.63
N PRO A 157 -12.66 9.04 -4.52
CA PRO A 157 -14.10 9.10 -4.74
C PRO A 157 -14.59 7.71 -5.15
N GLY A 158 -15.63 7.23 -4.46
CA GLY A 158 -16.16 5.91 -4.73
C GLY A 158 -16.67 5.81 -6.16
N HIS A 159 -16.03 5.00 -7.01
CA HIS A 159 -16.67 4.47 -8.23
C HIS A 159 -17.76 3.42 -7.90
N ALA A 160 -18.42 3.58 -6.75
CA ALA A 160 -19.55 2.77 -6.30
C ALA A 160 -20.85 3.56 -6.50
N ALA A 161 -21.12 4.02 -7.74
CA ALA A 161 -22.42 4.57 -8.13
C ALA A 161 -22.58 4.78 -9.66
N SER A 162 -21.95 3.97 -10.51
CA SER A 162 -22.25 4.01 -11.95
C SER A 162 -22.07 2.64 -12.59
N ARG A 163 -23.09 1.80 -12.38
CA ARG A 163 -23.49 0.72 -13.30
C ARG A 163 -24.99 0.80 -13.44
#